data_AF-A3GF75-F1
#
_entry.id   AF-A3GF75-F1
#
_cell.length_a   1.000
_cell.length_b   1.000
_cell.length_c   1.000
_cell.angle_alpha   90.00
_cell.angle_beta   90.00
_cell.angle_gamma   90.00
#
_symmetry.space_group_name_H-M   'P 1'
#
loop_
_entity.id
_entity.type
_entity.pdbx_description
1 polymer ?
#
loop_
_entity_poly.entity_id
_entity_poly.type
_entity_poly.pdbx_seq_one_letter_code
_entity_poly.pdbx_strand_id
1 'polypeptide(L)'
;MLSKIKTVQRIRGRYFPVYRASGSQLRWVSTLLEKDPNSITVDDIKKSSLNNENQQESDIEGRINLIKTIGSSKNEDKQALINELIPNFSVYFRLQNLQEEPAINTKELLGRLIDVNPGRVLNSWELFKKYEHLVEEIDHQLINSLFEKLLNGEKSEISDDPNDAKYKITMENLEKIKYLLQTYTRSSDSYNSTLMKLVDRLVEDEYVVFINFLLHEELLSSEFLINHLSTSKTTSNISNYAYLSIFKKVFDITPELLNKEQLVSALDILGNSNVLEEINKSQDKLASEIADSASFKFVHSPLDLGQLRSDILKYIEVNLLDLDKSPESLLIRLKLIEAIGIENNDLDNVLKKYHTYQTHEKFGIELVQTKLLQAFVYQAINLDNESFVTIAETLQPTDNHGLPVKVLQLLMIAHANFDSEKSLRYYNDYIQRVSKGINEHTKRSASGLLTESLILSQLYGNDRNFATLVFEMAIDKGVISDELEISLIKKLFKVYGESFVEDDDWEKAKKNLKTYVLDYVKKL
;
A
#
# COMPACT_ATOMS: atom_id res chain seq x y z
N MET A 1 -46.99 -81.82 24.01
CA MET A 1 -48.20 -81.74 23.16
C MET A 1 -47.72 -81.69 21.72
N LEU A 2 -47.71 -82.83 21.02
CA LEU A 2 -48.76 -83.22 20.07
C LEU A 2 -48.92 -82.15 18.97
N SER A 3 -48.16 -82.25 17.87
CA SER A 3 -48.45 -83.04 16.65
C SER A 3 -49.33 -82.28 15.65
N LYS A 4 -48.82 -82.10 14.42
CA LYS A 4 -49.35 -82.65 13.15
C LYS A 4 -48.74 -81.87 11.97
N ILE A 5 -47.86 -82.46 11.15
CA ILE A 5 -48.09 -83.42 10.03
C ILE A 5 -48.28 -82.70 8.68
N LYS A 6 -47.30 -82.98 7.77
CA LYS A 6 -47.33 -83.18 6.30
C LYS A 6 -47.93 -82.06 5.43
N THR A 7 -47.44 -81.74 4.23
CA THR A 7 -47.12 -82.65 3.12
C THR A 7 -46.31 -81.94 2.02
N VAL A 8 -45.54 -82.76 1.29
CA VAL A 8 -44.69 -82.53 0.11
C VAL A 8 -45.50 -82.29 -1.18
N GLN A 9 -44.92 -81.51 -2.12
CA GLN A 9 -44.88 -81.67 -3.62
C GLN A 9 -44.94 -80.28 -4.31
N ARG A 10 -44.36 -79.97 -5.49
CA ARG A 10 -43.28 -80.46 -6.37
C ARG A 10 -43.07 -79.33 -7.42
N ILE A 11 -41.81 -79.05 -7.78
CA ILE A 11 -41.26 -78.68 -9.12
C ILE A 11 -41.83 -77.43 -9.85
N ARG A 12 -40.95 -76.45 -10.15
CA ARG A 12 -40.45 -76.11 -11.51
C ARG A 12 -39.44 -74.98 -11.42
N GLY A 13 -38.24 -75.23 -11.96
CA GLY A 13 -37.09 -74.34 -11.87
C GLY A 13 -37.19 -73.08 -12.72
N ARG A 14 -36.22 -72.18 -12.52
CA ARG A 14 -35.78 -71.15 -13.48
C ARG A 14 -34.40 -70.64 -13.06
N TYR A 15 -33.43 -70.93 -13.93
CA TYR A 15 -32.28 -70.12 -14.33
C TYR A 15 -31.66 -69.17 -13.28
N PHE A 16 -30.46 -69.54 -12.82
CA PHE A 16 -29.46 -68.58 -12.35
C PHE A 16 -28.91 -67.83 -13.57
N PRO A 17 -28.93 -66.48 -13.59
CA PRO A 17 -28.26 -65.73 -14.64
C PRO A 17 -26.75 -65.83 -14.43
N VAL A 18 -26.07 -66.42 -15.41
CA VAL A 18 -24.64 -66.26 -15.64
C VAL A 18 -24.42 -64.79 -15.97
N TYR A 19 -23.84 -64.03 -15.03
CA TYR A 19 -23.27 -62.71 -15.35
C TYR A 19 -22.11 -62.92 -16.32
N ARG A 20 -22.37 -62.71 -17.61
CA ARG A 20 -21.31 -62.44 -18.59
C ARG A 20 -20.63 -61.15 -18.17
N ALA A 21 -19.37 -61.23 -17.79
CA ALA A 21 -18.49 -60.07 -17.72
C ALA A 21 -18.45 -59.41 -19.11
N SER A 22 -19.03 -58.23 -19.23
CA SER A 22 -18.88 -57.37 -20.40
C SER A 22 -17.45 -56.82 -20.43
N GLY A 23 -16.57 -57.45 -21.21
CA GLY A 23 -15.19 -57.03 -21.44
C GLY A 23 -15.04 -55.75 -22.29
N SER A 24 -15.94 -54.78 -22.17
CA SER A 24 -16.02 -53.59 -23.04
C SER A 24 -15.63 -52.26 -22.37
N GLN A 25 -15.22 -52.28 -21.10
CA GLN A 25 -14.81 -51.05 -20.38
C GLN A 25 -13.29 -50.81 -20.33
N LEU A 26 -12.46 -51.72 -20.85
CA LEU A 26 -11.01 -51.76 -20.55
C LEU A 26 -10.07 -51.41 -21.71
N ARG A 27 -10.53 -50.84 -22.83
CA ARG A 27 -9.65 -50.54 -23.99
C ARG A 27 -9.98 -49.26 -24.76
N TRP A 28 -10.35 -48.18 -24.06
CA TRP A 28 -10.73 -46.92 -24.74
C TRP A 28 -9.52 -46.06 -25.14
N VAL A 29 -8.43 -46.09 -24.38
CA VAL A 29 -7.22 -45.32 -24.70
C VAL A 29 -6.56 -45.79 -26.00
N SER A 30 -6.52 -47.11 -26.23
CA SER A 30 -6.07 -47.68 -27.51
C SER A 30 -6.94 -47.24 -28.69
N THR A 31 -8.26 -47.08 -28.49
CA THR A 31 -9.16 -46.58 -29.54
C THR A 31 -8.93 -45.11 -29.85
N LEU A 32 -8.54 -44.30 -28.85
CA LEU A 32 -8.16 -42.91 -29.05
C LEU A 32 -6.82 -42.76 -29.78
N LEU A 33 -5.87 -43.66 -29.53
CA LEU A 33 -4.59 -43.71 -30.24
C LEU A 33 -4.73 -44.10 -31.73
N GLU A 34 -5.81 -44.81 -32.08
CA GLU A 34 -6.14 -45.17 -33.47
C GLU A 34 -6.90 -44.06 -34.21
N LYS A 35 -7.44 -43.06 -33.51
CA LYS A 35 -8.13 -41.91 -34.14
C LYS A 35 -7.12 -40.93 -34.73
N ASP A 36 -7.53 -40.24 -35.81
CA ASP A 36 -6.77 -39.09 -36.32
C ASP A 36 -6.62 -38.05 -35.20
N PRO A 37 -5.39 -37.70 -34.80
CA PRO A 37 -5.11 -36.76 -33.71
C PRO A 37 -5.79 -35.40 -33.90
N ASN A 38 -6.02 -34.98 -35.14
CA ASN A 38 -6.67 -33.70 -35.46
C ASN A 38 -8.20 -33.74 -35.29
N SER A 39 -8.78 -34.92 -35.07
CA SER A 39 -10.23 -35.15 -34.92
C SER A 39 -10.66 -35.47 -33.48
N ILE A 40 -9.69 -35.61 -32.56
CA ILE A 40 -9.96 -35.94 -31.15
C ILE A 40 -10.53 -34.71 -30.45
N THR A 41 -11.64 -34.90 -29.72
CA THR A 41 -12.32 -33.84 -28.97
C THR A 41 -12.18 -34.01 -27.45
N VAL A 42 -12.44 -32.94 -26.69
CA VAL A 42 -12.41 -32.97 -25.22
C VAL A 42 -13.39 -34.03 -24.65
N ASP A 43 -14.55 -34.19 -25.30
CA ASP A 43 -15.55 -35.18 -24.90
C ASP A 43 -15.08 -36.62 -25.08
N ASP A 44 -14.23 -36.88 -26.08
CA ASP A 44 -13.61 -38.18 -26.27
C ASP A 44 -12.72 -38.55 -25.08
N ILE A 45 -11.97 -37.58 -24.54
CA ILE A 45 -11.10 -37.76 -23.37
C ILE A 45 -11.95 -37.93 -22.11
N LYS A 46 -12.96 -37.10 -21.88
CA LYS A 46 -13.82 -37.18 -20.67
C LYS A 46 -14.56 -38.52 -20.56
N LYS A 47 -14.94 -39.12 -21.68
CA LYS A 47 -15.62 -40.44 -21.73
C LYS A 47 -14.67 -41.63 -21.55
N SER A 48 -13.36 -41.43 -21.71
CA SER A 48 -12.36 -42.52 -21.79
C SER A 48 -11.90 -43.12 -20.46
N SER A 49 -12.50 -42.75 -19.32
CA SER A 49 -12.10 -43.20 -17.96
C SER A 49 -10.68 -42.79 -17.53
N LEU A 50 -10.00 -41.93 -18.30
CA LEU A 50 -8.63 -41.43 -18.06
C LEU A 50 -8.45 -40.54 -16.81
N ASN A 51 -9.52 -40.28 -16.04
CA ASN A 51 -9.49 -39.45 -14.83
C ASN A 51 -9.74 -40.23 -13.52
N ASN A 52 -9.85 -41.56 -13.53
CA ASN A 52 -9.99 -42.36 -12.31
C ASN A 52 -8.62 -42.65 -11.66
N GLU A 53 -8.49 -42.42 -10.35
CA GLU A 53 -7.25 -42.61 -9.58
C GLU A 53 -6.74 -44.08 -9.51
N ASN A 54 -7.56 -45.06 -9.92
CA ASN A 54 -7.24 -46.49 -9.92
C ASN A 54 -6.77 -47.00 -11.30
N GLN A 55 -5.88 -46.27 -11.98
CA GLN A 55 -5.42 -46.63 -13.33
C GLN A 55 -4.42 -47.79 -13.34
N GLN A 56 -4.63 -48.73 -14.27
CA GLN A 56 -3.64 -49.75 -14.62
C GLN A 56 -2.47 -49.10 -15.39
N GLU A 57 -1.27 -49.65 -15.26
CA GLU A 57 -0.04 -49.12 -15.86
C GLU A 57 -0.13 -48.95 -17.39
N SER A 58 -0.93 -49.80 -18.06
CA SER A 58 -1.23 -49.70 -19.50
C SER A 58 -2.02 -48.45 -19.91
N ASP A 59 -2.88 -47.93 -19.03
CA ASP A 59 -3.67 -46.72 -19.32
C ASP A 59 -2.81 -45.45 -19.20
N ILE A 60 -1.80 -45.48 -18.33
CA ILE A 60 -0.83 -44.41 -18.14
C ILE A 60 0.07 -44.28 -19.38
N GLU A 61 0.56 -45.39 -19.91
CA GLU A 61 1.37 -45.40 -21.14
C GLU A 61 0.56 -44.93 -22.35
N GLY A 62 -0.70 -45.37 -22.45
CA GLY A 62 -1.62 -44.89 -23.48
C GLY A 62 -1.90 -43.38 -23.38
N ARG A 63 -2.06 -42.84 -22.16
CA ARG A 63 -2.22 -41.40 -21.91
C ARG A 63 -1.00 -40.61 -22.36
N ILE A 64 0.20 -41.09 -22.06
CA ILE A 64 1.46 -40.46 -22.45
C ILE A 64 1.61 -40.43 -23.97
N ASN A 65 1.31 -41.54 -24.63
CA ASN A 65 1.33 -41.60 -26.09
C ASN A 65 0.31 -40.61 -26.67
N LEU A 66 -0.89 -40.52 -26.09
CA LEU A 66 -1.90 -39.56 -26.52
C LEU A 66 -1.42 -38.10 -26.35
N ILE A 67 -0.75 -37.78 -25.24
CA ILE A 67 -0.14 -36.46 -25.01
C ILE A 67 0.87 -36.13 -26.11
N LYS A 68 1.76 -37.06 -26.47
CA LYS A 68 2.74 -36.87 -27.56
C LYS A 68 2.03 -36.67 -28.90
N THR A 69 1.09 -37.53 -29.22
CA THR A 69 0.38 -37.50 -30.50
C THR A 69 -0.44 -36.22 -30.66
N ILE A 70 -1.13 -35.77 -29.62
CA ILE A 70 -1.83 -34.47 -29.60
C ILE A 70 -0.83 -33.32 -29.67
N GLY A 71 0.26 -33.37 -28.90
CA GLY A 71 1.32 -32.36 -28.90
C GLY A 71 1.91 -32.09 -30.28
N SER A 72 2.18 -33.15 -31.06
CA SER A 72 2.70 -33.02 -32.43
C SER A 72 1.62 -32.75 -33.50
N SER A 73 0.34 -32.74 -33.13
CA SER A 73 -0.78 -32.53 -34.07
C SER A 73 -1.04 -31.05 -34.37
N LYS A 74 -1.94 -30.78 -35.33
CA LYS A 74 -2.48 -29.45 -35.63
C LYS A 74 -3.92 -29.29 -35.13
N ASN A 75 -4.31 -30.07 -34.11
CA ASN A 75 -5.65 -30.03 -33.54
C ASN A 75 -5.97 -28.63 -32.98
N GLU A 76 -7.12 -28.06 -33.35
CA GLU A 76 -7.57 -26.73 -32.89
C GLU A 76 -7.83 -26.69 -31.38
N ASP A 77 -8.23 -27.81 -30.78
CA ASP A 77 -8.50 -27.97 -29.34
C ASP A 77 -7.27 -28.43 -28.54
N LYS A 78 -6.06 -28.42 -29.13
CA LYS A 78 -4.83 -28.97 -28.50
C LYS A 78 -4.67 -28.59 -27.03
N GLN A 79 -4.83 -27.30 -26.70
CA GLN A 79 -4.69 -26.81 -25.33
C GLN A 79 -5.72 -27.44 -24.37
N ALA A 80 -7.00 -27.51 -24.78
CA ALA A 80 -8.06 -28.08 -23.97
C ALA A 80 -7.87 -29.58 -23.76
N LEU A 81 -7.41 -30.30 -24.79
CA LEU A 81 -7.07 -31.72 -24.71
C LEU A 81 -5.92 -31.95 -23.73
N ILE A 82 -4.84 -31.17 -23.83
CA ILE A 82 -3.69 -31.26 -22.93
C ILE A 82 -4.09 -30.97 -21.48
N ASN A 83 -4.98 -30.00 -21.24
CA ASN A 83 -5.47 -29.68 -19.90
C ASN A 83 -6.16 -30.86 -19.21
N GLU A 84 -6.96 -31.63 -19.94
CA GLU A 84 -7.61 -32.85 -19.44
C GLU A 84 -6.62 -34.02 -19.32
N LEU A 85 -5.69 -34.14 -20.26
CA LEU A 85 -4.66 -35.18 -20.23
C LEU A 85 -3.61 -34.95 -19.15
N ILE A 86 -3.50 -33.75 -18.57
CA ILE A 86 -2.54 -33.45 -17.51
C ILE A 86 -3.30 -32.81 -16.35
N PRO A 87 -3.87 -33.60 -15.44
CA PRO A 87 -4.74 -33.11 -14.39
C PRO A 87 -3.92 -32.61 -13.20
N ASN A 88 -2.70 -33.12 -13.04
CA ASN A 88 -1.77 -32.79 -11.96
C ASN A 88 -0.31 -33.00 -12.42
N PHE A 89 0.63 -32.57 -11.58
CA PHE A 89 2.06 -32.61 -11.90
C PHE A 89 2.68 -34.02 -11.88
N SER A 90 2.00 -35.08 -11.38
CA SER A 90 2.62 -36.41 -11.34
C SER A 90 2.88 -36.99 -12.72
N VAL A 91 2.16 -36.52 -13.74
CA VAL A 91 2.35 -36.90 -15.15
C VAL A 91 3.74 -36.49 -15.65
N TYR A 92 4.33 -35.41 -15.11
CA TYR A 92 5.68 -34.94 -15.46
C TYR A 92 6.75 -36.02 -15.33
N PHE A 93 6.79 -36.72 -14.19
CA PHE A 93 7.80 -37.75 -13.93
C PHE A 93 7.67 -38.93 -14.90
N ARG A 94 6.46 -39.19 -15.39
CA ARG A 94 6.22 -40.23 -16.38
C ARG A 94 6.64 -39.79 -17.79
N LEU A 95 6.44 -38.52 -18.13
CA LEU A 95 6.94 -37.93 -19.38
C LEU A 95 8.47 -37.92 -19.43
N GLN A 96 9.16 -37.73 -18.30
CA GLN A 96 10.62 -37.75 -18.22
C GLN A 96 11.27 -39.12 -18.40
N ASN A 97 10.61 -40.19 -17.96
CA ASN A 97 11.20 -41.54 -17.95
C ASN A 97 11.27 -42.18 -19.35
N LEU A 98 10.83 -41.48 -20.40
CA LEU A 98 10.85 -41.96 -21.78
C LEU A 98 12.19 -41.59 -22.41
N GLN A 99 12.97 -42.60 -22.80
CA GLN A 99 14.39 -42.45 -23.16
C GLN A 99 14.67 -41.82 -24.54
N GLU A 100 13.66 -41.56 -25.38
CA GLU A 100 13.93 -41.38 -26.82
C GLU A 100 13.72 -39.99 -27.43
N GLU A 101 13.11 -39.01 -26.75
CA GLU A 101 13.06 -37.61 -27.21
C GLU A 101 12.51 -36.74 -26.07
N PRO A 102 12.79 -35.43 -26.02
CA PRO A 102 12.15 -34.58 -25.02
C PRO A 102 10.66 -34.51 -25.32
N ALA A 103 9.87 -35.29 -24.57
CA ALA A 103 8.42 -35.33 -24.70
C ALA A 103 7.77 -33.96 -24.44
N ILE A 104 8.50 -33.03 -23.84
CA ILE A 104 8.08 -31.66 -23.54
C ILE A 104 8.77 -30.73 -24.55
N ASN A 105 8.11 -30.48 -25.67
CA ASN A 105 8.61 -29.68 -26.80
C ASN A 105 7.58 -28.68 -27.36
N THR A 106 6.40 -28.59 -26.74
CA THR A 106 5.34 -27.66 -27.17
C THR A 106 4.95 -26.70 -26.05
N LYS A 107 4.56 -25.48 -26.39
CA LYS A 107 4.15 -24.44 -25.44
C LYS A 107 2.93 -24.83 -24.61
N GLU A 108 1.95 -25.50 -25.23
CA GLU A 108 0.73 -25.97 -24.58
C GLU A 108 1.05 -26.96 -23.45
N LEU A 109 1.96 -27.89 -23.72
CA LEU A 109 2.42 -28.89 -22.77
C LEU A 109 3.23 -28.27 -21.62
N LEU A 110 4.20 -27.40 -21.93
CA LEU A 110 5.00 -26.73 -20.92
C LEU A 110 4.13 -25.82 -20.03
N GLY A 111 3.22 -25.05 -20.63
CA GLY A 111 2.28 -24.19 -19.91
C GLY A 111 1.40 -24.97 -18.95
N ARG A 112 0.80 -26.07 -19.43
CA ARG A 112 -0.01 -26.91 -18.55
C ARG A 112 0.81 -27.51 -17.40
N LEU A 113 2.04 -27.93 -17.64
CA LEU A 113 2.91 -28.45 -16.59
C LEU A 113 3.25 -27.39 -15.54
N ILE A 114 3.48 -26.13 -15.94
CA ILE A 114 3.69 -25.00 -15.03
C ILE A 114 2.43 -24.70 -14.19
N ASP A 115 1.25 -24.68 -14.82
CA ASP A 115 -0.01 -24.40 -14.13
C ASP A 115 -0.25 -25.36 -12.96
N VAL A 116 -0.07 -26.66 -13.24
CA VAL A 116 -0.32 -27.73 -12.26
C VAL A 116 0.87 -27.99 -11.34
N ASN A 117 2.03 -27.35 -11.56
CA ASN A 117 3.22 -27.56 -10.73
C ASN A 117 2.99 -27.03 -9.31
N PRO A 118 3.11 -27.88 -8.27
CA PRO A 118 3.01 -27.44 -6.89
C PRO A 118 4.31 -26.87 -6.33
N GLY A 119 5.46 -27.03 -7.00
CA GLY A 119 6.73 -26.44 -6.54
C GLY A 119 7.54 -27.24 -5.54
N ARG A 120 7.28 -28.54 -5.40
CA ARG A 120 7.93 -29.37 -4.37
C ARG A 120 9.28 -29.96 -4.79
N VAL A 121 9.47 -30.24 -6.08
CA VAL A 121 10.65 -30.94 -6.60
C VAL A 121 11.45 -30.04 -7.52
N LEU A 122 10.77 -29.39 -8.45
CA LEU A 122 11.27 -28.28 -9.24
C LEU A 122 10.26 -27.16 -9.12
N ASN A 123 10.72 -25.93 -8.91
CA ASN A 123 9.83 -24.78 -9.05
C ASN A 123 9.53 -24.57 -10.55
N SER A 124 8.45 -23.83 -10.84
CA SER A 124 7.97 -23.58 -12.20
C SER A 124 9.01 -22.83 -13.03
N TRP A 125 9.85 -22.03 -12.38
CA TRP A 125 10.97 -21.35 -13.03
C TRP A 125 12.05 -22.34 -13.52
N GLU A 126 12.51 -23.24 -12.67
CA GLU A 126 13.47 -24.29 -13.02
C GLU A 126 12.93 -25.19 -14.12
N LEU A 127 11.64 -25.52 -14.03
CA LEU A 127 10.94 -26.27 -15.06
C LEU A 127 10.96 -25.51 -16.39
N PHE A 128 10.62 -24.23 -16.38
CA PHE A 128 10.69 -23.38 -17.56
C PHE A 128 12.10 -23.33 -18.15
N LYS A 129 13.13 -22.99 -17.37
CA LYS A 129 14.53 -22.93 -17.83
C LYS A 129 15.02 -24.26 -18.39
N LYS A 130 14.54 -25.39 -17.85
CA LYS A 130 14.90 -26.73 -18.33
C LYS A 130 14.37 -27.02 -19.73
N TYR A 131 13.21 -26.49 -20.11
CA TYR A 131 12.53 -26.84 -21.37
C TYR A 131 12.36 -25.67 -22.36
N GLU A 132 12.65 -24.42 -21.97
CA GLU A 132 12.48 -23.24 -22.83
C GLU A 132 13.16 -23.37 -24.20
N HIS A 133 14.32 -24.01 -24.26
CA HIS A 133 15.13 -24.17 -25.47
C HIS A 133 14.61 -25.27 -26.40
N LEU A 134 13.64 -26.08 -25.93
CA LEU A 134 13.03 -27.18 -26.67
C LEU A 134 11.67 -26.79 -27.26
N VAL A 135 11.13 -25.64 -26.87
CA VAL A 135 9.85 -25.12 -27.34
C VAL A 135 10.11 -24.06 -28.41
N GLU A 136 9.54 -24.24 -29.60
CA GLU A 136 9.78 -23.36 -30.76
C GLU A 136 9.33 -21.91 -30.53
N GLU A 137 8.24 -21.71 -29.78
CA GLU A 137 7.68 -20.39 -29.51
C GLU A 137 7.10 -20.31 -28.09
N ILE A 138 7.50 -19.30 -27.34
CA ILE A 138 6.97 -19.01 -26.01
C ILE A 138 5.94 -17.89 -26.14
N ASP A 139 4.70 -18.19 -25.77
CA ASP A 139 3.58 -17.25 -25.87
C ASP A 139 3.29 -16.49 -24.57
N HIS A 140 2.42 -15.50 -24.66
CA HIS A 140 2.03 -14.65 -23.54
C HIS A 140 1.34 -15.40 -22.39
N GLN A 141 0.60 -16.49 -22.68
CA GLN A 141 -0.12 -17.24 -21.66
C GLN A 141 0.85 -18.00 -20.75
N LEU A 142 1.86 -18.63 -21.35
CA LEU A 142 2.93 -19.31 -20.63
C LEU A 142 3.68 -18.33 -19.72
N ILE A 143 4.05 -17.17 -20.25
CA ILE A 143 4.74 -16.12 -19.50
C ILE A 143 3.88 -15.61 -18.34
N ASN A 144 2.61 -15.26 -18.58
CA ASN A 144 1.71 -14.80 -17.52
C ASN A 144 1.54 -15.82 -16.40
N SER A 145 1.50 -17.11 -16.72
CA SER A 145 1.39 -18.18 -15.72
C SER A 145 2.64 -18.25 -14.83
N LEU A 146 3.83 -18.02 -15.40
CA LEU A 146 5.08 -17.89 -14.63
C LEU A 146 5.09 -16.62 -13.77
N PHE A 147 4.62 -15.49 -14.30
CA PHE A 147 4.48 -14.25 -13.53
C PHE A 147 3.61 -14.44 -12.29
N GLU A 148 2.43 -15.04 -12.45
CA GLU A 148 1.51 -15.25 -11.33
C GLU A 148 2.14 -16.15 -10.24
N LYS A 149 2.92 -17.16 -10.63
CA LYS A 149 3.65 -18.03 -9.69
C LYS A 149 4.78 -17.28 -8.98
N LEU A 150 5.53 -16.44 -9.69
CA LEU A 150 6.63 -15.65 -9.11
C LEU A 150 6.13 -14.51 -8.20
N LEU A 151 4.94 -13.96 -8.48
CA LEU A 151 4.33 -12.88 -7.70
C LEU A 151 3.62 -13.38 -6.44
N ASN A 152 2.88 -14.49 -6.56
CA ASN A 152 2.01 -14.98 -5.48
C ASN A 152 2.56 -16.22 -4.76
N GLY A 153 3.67 -16.77 -5.23
CA GLY A 153 4.27 -17.99 -4.72
C GLY A 153 3.66 -19.25 -5.31
N GLU A 154 4.37 -20.35 -5.13
CA GLU A 154 3.88 -21.68 -5.51
C GLU A 154 3.08 -22.33 -4.36
N LYS A 155 2.29 -23.37 -4.68
CA LYS A 155 1.47 -24.06 -3.66
C LYS A 155 2.30 -24.65 -2.51
N SER A 156 3.58 -24.96 -2.74
CA SER A 156 4.50 -25.43 -1.70
C SER A 156 5.01 -24.30 -0.78
N GLU A 157 4.95 -23.05 -1.23
CA GLU A 157 5.47 -21.87 -0.54
C GLU A 157 4.38 -21.10 0.21
N ILE A 158 3.12 -21.29 -0.20
CA ILE A 158 1.95 -20.69 0.43
C ILE A 158 1.52 -21.57 1.60
N SER A 159 1.46 -20.98 2.80
CA SER A 159 0.95 -21.66 3.99
C SER A 159 -0.57 -21.86 3.91
N ASP A 160 -1.05 -23.02 4.36
CA ASP A 160 -2.48 -23.30 4.49
C ASP A 160 -3.10 -22.64 5.74
N ASP A 161 -2.28 -22.06 6.63
CA ASP A 161 -2.76 -21.34 7.81
C ASP A 161 -3.13 -19.90 7.45
N PRO A 162 -4.41 -19.48 7.61
CA PRO A 162 -4.84 -18.11 7.31
C PRO A 162 -4.21 -17.04 8.23
N ASN A 163 -3.52 -17.44 9.31
CA ASN A 163 -2.76 -16.52 10.17
C ASN A 163 -1.28 -16.41 9.82
N ASP A 164 -0.80 -17.23 8.88
CA ASP A 164 0.58 -17.14 8.42
C ASP A 164 0.77 -15.94 7.49
N ALA A 165 1.99 -15.41 7.44
CA ALA A 165 2.28 -14.27 6.59
C ALA A 165 2.00 -14.64 5.13
N LYS A 166 1.19 -13.81 4.45
CA LYS A 166 1.01 -13.87 2.99
C LYS A 166 2.40 -13.97 2.36
N TYR A 167 2.54 -14.84 1.34
CA TYR A 167 3.78 -14.99 0.57
C TYR A 167 4.41 -13.62 0.32
N LYS A 168 5.74 -13.48 0.46
CA LYS A 168 6.46 -12.23 0.18
C LYS A 168 7.37 -12.45 -1.02
N ILE A 169 7.34 -11.53 -1.98
CA ILE A 169 8.24 -11.62 -3.13
C ILE A 169 9.70 -11.45 -2.67
N THR A 170 10.62 -12.17 -3.31
CA THR A 170 12.05 -12.08 -3.00
C THR A 170 12.81 -11.39 -4.13
N MET A 171 14.02 -10.91 -3.84
CA MET A 171 14.91 -10.36 -4.88
C MET A 171 15.23 -11.37 -5.98
N GLU A 172 15.33 -12.66 -5.65
CA GLU A 172 15.53 -13.74 -6.63
C GLU A 172 14.33 -13.83 -7.60
N ASN A 173 13.10 -13.74 -7.07
CA ASN A 173 11.90 -13.71 -7.90
C ASN A 173 11.87 -12.50 -8.82
N LEU A 174 12.30 -11.34 -8.32
CA LEU A 174 12.41 -10.12 -9.12
C LEU A 174 13.44 -10.27 -10.25
N GLU A 175 14.59 -10.90 -10.02
CA GLU A 175 15.55 -11.19 -11.09
C GLU A 175 14.96 -12.11 -12.17
N LYS A 176 14.19 -13.13 -11.76
CA LYS A 176 13.46 -14.01 -12.69
C LYS A 176 12.42 -13.23 -13.49
N ILE A 177 11.63 -12.37 -12.84
CA ILE A 177 10.67 -11.49 -13.50
C ILE A 177 11.35 -10.55 -14.50
N LYS A 178 12.47 -9.93 -14.10
CA LYS A 178 13.28 -9.08 -14.98
C LYS A 178 13.71 -9.81 -16.24
N TYR A 179 14.18 -11.06 -16.12
CA TYR A 179 14.53 -11.89 -17.27
C TYR A 179 13.33 -12.11 -18.20
N LEU A 180 12.14 -12.44 -17.67
CA LEU A 180 10.94 -12.63 -18.48
C LEU A 180 10.54 -11.36 -19.22
N LEU A 181 10.58 -10.22 -18.53
CA LEU A 181 10.26 -8.92 -19.12
C LEU A 181 11.19 -8.58 -20.29
N GLN A 182 12.51 -8.68 -20.07
CA GLN A 182 13.49 -8.31 -21.09
C GLN A 182 13.51 -9.27 -22.29
N THR A 183 13.21 -10.55 -22.07
CA THR A 183 13.31 -11.58 -23.11
C THR A 183 12.03 -11.70 -23.94
N TYR A 184 10.85 -11.56 -23.33
CA TYR A 184 9.57 -11.96 -23.96
C TYR A 184 8.50 -10.85 -24.02
N THR A 185 8.77 -9.64 -23.53
CA THR A 185 7.70 -8.65 -23.24
C THR A 185 7.84 -7.34 -24.04
N ARG A 186 8.78 -7.27 -24.99
CA ARG A 186 9.23 -5.98 -25.56
C ARG A 186 8.22 -5.10 -26.30
N SER A 187 6.96 -5.49 -26.58
CA SER A 187 6.08 -4.65 -27.44
C SER A 187 4.56 -4.92 -27.41
N SER A 188 3.94 -5.50 -26.37
CA SER A 188 2.50 -5.86 -26.43
C SER A 188 1.65 -5.19 -25.33
N ASP A 189 0.61 -4.47 -25.73
CA ASP A 189 -0.45 -3.90 -24.86
C ASP A 189 -1.12 -4.96 -23.96
N SER A 190 -1.00 -6.26 -24.30
CA SER A 190 -1.59 -7.35 -23.53
C SER A 190 -1.03 -7.50 -22.12
N TYR A 191 0.13 -6.90 -21.82
CA TYR A 191 0.79 -6.99 -20.53
C TYR A 191 0.37 -5.93 -19.50
N ASN A 192 -0.44 -4.94 -19.89
CA ASN A 192 -0.85 -3.86 -18.97
C ASN A 192 -1.51 -4.39 -17.69
N SER A 193 -2.34 -5.44 -17.78
CA SER A 193 -2.96 -6.04 -16.60
C SER A 193 -1.97 -6.78 -15.69
N THR A 194 -0.98 -7.47 -16.26
CA THR A 194 0.09 -8.15 -15.52
C THR A 194 1.02 -7.13 -14.86
N LEU A 195 1.35 -6.04 -15.56
CA LEU A 195 2.15 -4.94 -15.03
C LEU A 195 1.43 -4.21 -13.88
N MET A 196 0.09 -4.05 -13.94
CA MET A 196 -0.69 -3.53 -12.79
C MET A 196 -0.50 -4.40 -11.56
N LYS A 197 -0.70 -5.72 -11.69
CA LYS A 197 -0.51 -6.64 -10.57
C LYS A 197 0.92 -6.63 -10.02
N LEU A 198 1.90 -6.54 -10.90
CA LEU A 198 3.31 -6.41 -10.50
C LEU A 198 3.53 -5.11 -9.72
N VAL A 199 3.07 -3.96 -10.21
CA VAL A 199 3.21 -2.68 -9.50
C VAL A 199 2.51 -2.72 -8.14
N ASP A 200 1.28 -3.20 -8.08
CA ASP A 200 0.53 -3.36 -6.81
C ASP A 200 1.36 -4.17 -5.80
N ARG A 201 1.94 -5.27 -6.26
CA ARG A 201 2.73 -6.17 -5.43
C ARG A 201 4.07 -5.56 -4.99
N LEU A 202 4.75 -4.84 -5.89
CA LEU A 202 5.99 -4.14 -5.58
C LEU A 202 5.77 -3.01 -4.56
N VAL A 203 4.61 -2.35 -4.61
CA VAL A 203 4.22 -1.33 -3.63
C VAL A 203 3.91 -1.97 -2.28
N GLU A 204 3.13 -3.06 -2.25
CA GLU A 204 2.80 -3.81 -1.03
C GLU A 204 4.04 -4.34 -0.31
N ASP A 205 5.01 -4.88 -1.06
CA ASP A 205 6.24 -5.47 -0.51
C ASP A 205 7.43 -4.47 -0.42
N GLU A 206 7.20 -3.18 -0.73
CA GLU A 206 8.17 -2.07 -0.71
C GLU A 206 9.39 -2.22 -1.65
N TYR A 207 9.30 -3.04 -2.71
CA TYR A 207 10.34 -3.22 -3.73
C TYR A 207 10.32 -2.14 -4.82
N VAL A 208 10.24 -0.88 -4.42
CA VAL A 208 10.17 0.28 -5.34
C VAL A 208 11.36 0.43 -6.28
N VAL A 209 12.51 -0.15 -5.95
CA VAL A 209 13.68 -0.19 -6.84
C VAL A 209 13.38 -0.94 -8.14
N PHE A 210 12.49 -1.93 -8.10
CA PHE A 210 12.08 -2.63 -9.30
C PHE A 210 11.20 -1.76 -10.20
N ILE A 211 10.39 -0.86 -9.62
CA ILE A 211 9.61 0.12 -10.40
C ILE A 211 10.54 1.04 -11.18
N ASN A 212 11.66 1.45 -10.57
CA ASN A 212 12.69 2.24 -11.27
C ASN A 212 13.26 1.49 -12.48
N PHE A 213 13.50 0.18 -12.34
CA PHE A 213 13.93 -0.66 -13.44
C PHE A 213 12.89 -0.71 -14.57
N LEU A 214 11.60 -0.88 -14.23
CA LEU A 214 10.52 -0.90 -15.20
C LEU A 214 10.42 0.40 -16.00
N LEU A 215 10.59 1.55 -15.34
CA LEU A 215 10.63 2.85 -16.00
C LEU A 215 11.85 3.01 -16.91
N HIS A 216 13.04 2.63 -16.43
CA HIS A 216 14.28 2.77 -17.19
C HIS A 216 14.27 1.93 -18.48
N GLU A 217 13.68 0.73 -18.43
CA GLU A 217 13.55 -0.14 -19.61
C GLU A 217 12.35 0.20 -20.49
N GLU A 218 11.66 1.32 -20.24
CA GLU A 218 10.46 1.76 -20.97
C GLU A 218 9.33 0.71 -20.96
N LEU A 219 9.31 -0.18 -19.96
CA LEU A 219 8.26 -1.18 -19.77
C LEU A 219 7.02 -0.60 -19.09
N LEU A 220 7.17 0.57 -18.47
CA LEU A 220 6.12 1.29 -17.76
C LEU A 220 6.18 2.77 -18.14
N SER A 221 5.03 3.41 -18.34
CA SER A 221 4.96 4.86 -18.59
C SER A 221 4.75 5.64 -17.28
N SER A 222 5.20 6.89 -17.25
CA SER A 222 4.96 7.79 -16.11
C SER A 222 3.45 8.02 -15.88
N GLU A 223 2.66 8.13 -16.96
CA GLU A 223 1.20 8.30 -16.88
C GLU A 223 0.53 7.11 -16.19
N PHE A 224 1.03 5.89 -16.43
CA PHE A 224 0.53 4.70 -15.77
C PHE A 224 0.75 4.77 -14.26
N LEU A 225 1.95 5.16 -13.81
CA LEU A 225 2.26 5.30 -12.38
C LEU A 225 1.43 6.38 -11.70
N ILE A 226 1.19 7.50 -12.37
CA ILE A 226 0.38 8.58 -11.82
C ILE A 226 -1.08 8.18 -11.72
N ASN A 227 -1.59 7.50 -12.75
CA ASN A 227 -2.93 6.90 -12.67
C ASN A 227 -3.01 5.90 -11.53
N HIS A 228 -1.98 5.11 -11.28
CA HIS A 228 -1.92 4.21 -10.13
C HIS A 228 -1.89 4.99 -8.79
N LEU A 229 -1.09 6.06 -8.68
CA LEU A 229 -1.08 6.96 -7.51
C LEU A 229 -2.43 7.69 -7.30
N SER A 230 -3.22 7.92 -8.37
CA SER A 230 -4.44 8.73 -8.34
C SER A 230 -5.73 7.91 -8.24
N THR A 231 -5.77 6.73 -8.87
CA THR A 231 -6.94 5.81 -8.84
C THR A 231 -6.92 4.92 -7.60
N SER A 232 -5.78 4.79 -6.93
CA SER A 232 -5.66 4.19 -5.61
C SER A 232 -6.24 5.06 -4.49
N LYS A 233 -7.38 5.73 -4.72
CA LYS A 233 -8.27 6.31 -3.68
C LYS A 233 -8.63 5.31 -2.56
N THR A 234 -8.23 4.04 -2.68
CA THR A 234 -7.85 3.11 -1.61
C THR A 234 -6.49 3.43 -0.96
N THR A 235 -6.26 4.69 -0.56
CA THR A 235 -5.03 5.21 0.08
C THR A 235 -4.85 4.72 1.53
N SER A 236 -5.29 3.51 1.87
CA SER A 236 -5.05 2.90 3.19
C SER A 236 -3.80 2.03 3.26
N ASN A 237 -3.20 1.62 2.13
CA ASN A 237 -2.15 0.59 2.12
C ASN A 237 -0.82 0.95 1.43
N ILE A 238 -0.66 2.13 0.82
CA ILE A 238 0.65 2.53 0.27
C ILE A 238 1.48 3.15 1.39
N SER A 239 2.68 2.65 1.64
CA SER A 239 3.58 3.25 2.63
C SER A 239 4.12 4.60 2.16
N ASN A 240 4.44 5.49 3.10
CA ASN A 240 5.00 6.80 2.79
C ASN A 240 6.31 6.70 1.99
N TYR A 241 7.13 5.68 2.27
CA TYR A 241 8.36 5.39 1.52
C TYR A 241 8.06 5.02 0.07
N ALA A 242 7.09 4.12 -0.15
CA ALA A 242 6.73 3.69 -1.50
C ALA A 242 6.15 4.86 -2.31
N TYR A 243 5.26 5.65 -1.70
CA TYR A 243 4.68 6.84 -2.30
C TYR A 243 5.76 7.84 -2.75
N LEU A 244 6.66 8.26 -1.85
CA LEU A 244 7.68 9.25 -2.19
C LEU A 244 8.70 8.72 -3.21
N SER A 245 9.00 7.42 -3.20
CA SER A 245 9.91 6.81 -4.16
C SER A 245 9.34 6.86 -5.59
N ILE A 246 8.06 6.52 -5.75
CA ILE A 246 7.37 6.61 -7.04
C ILE A 246 7.22 8.08 -7.44
N PHE A 247 6.78 8.93 -6.52
CA PHE A 247 6.63 10.37 -6.73
C PHE A 247 7.93 10.99 -7.24
N LYS A 248 9.07 10.72 -6.61
CA LYS A 248 10.39 11.26 -7.01
C LYS A 248 10.72 10.90 -8.45
N LYS A 249 10.45 9.66 -8.86
CA LYS A 249 10.76 9.24 -10.23
C LYS A 249 9.89 9.91 -11.26
N VAL A 250 8.58 10.00 -11.00
CA VAL A 250 7.69 10.76 -11.86
C VAL A 250 8.13 12.22 -11.93
N PHE A 251 8.47 12.82 -10.79
CA PHE A 251 8.90 14.21 -10.68
C PHE A 251 10.20 14.48 -11.44
N ASP A 252 11.15 13.53 -11.46
CA ASP A 252 12.42 13.67 -12.18
C ASP A 252 12.26 13.57 -13.71
N ILE A 253 11.28 12.80 -14.18
CA ILE A 253 11.10 12.50 -15.60
C ILE A 253 10.10 13.47 -16.24
N THR A 254 8.93 13.63 -15.64
CA THR A 254 7.75 14.36 -16.18
C THR A 254 6.96 15.02 -15.03
N PRO A 255 7.50 16.06 -14.37
CA PRO A 255 6.85 16.70 -13.23
C PRO A 255 5.50 17.34 -13.56
N GLU A 256 5.26 17.74 -14.81
CA GLU A 256 4.01 18.33 -15.31
C GLU A 256 2.79 17.40 -15.22
N LEU A 257 3.02 16.08 -15.12
CA LEU A 257 1.93 15.13 -14.94
C LEU A 257 1.45 15.06 -13.47
N LEU A 258 2.22 15.60 -12.52
CA LEU A 258 1.85 15.64 -11.12
C LEU A 258 0.86 16.78 -10.86
N ASN A 259 -0.24 16.45 -10.20
CA ASN A 259 -1.22 17.45 -9.80
C ASN A 259 -0.82 18.14 -8.48
N LYS A 260 -1.50 19.25 -8.19
CA LYS A 260 -1.22 20.07 -7.00
C LYS A 260 -1.45 19.33 -5.69
N GLU A 261 -2.45 18.44 -5.63
CA GLU A 261 -2.73 17.61 -4.44
C GLU A 261 -1.58 16.64 -4.14
N GLN A 262 -0.97 16.07 -5.18
CA GLN A 262 0.20 15.18 -5.05
C GLN A 262 1.43 15.95 -4.56
N LEU A 263 1.66 17.16 -5.07
CA LEU A 263 2.74 18.02 -4.56
C LEU A 263 2.55 18.36 -3.08
N VAL A 264 1.33 18.70 -2.67
CA VAL A 264 1.00 18.99 -1.26
C VAL A 264 1.18 17.74 -0.40
N SER A 265 0.69 16.58 -0.85
CA SER A 265 0.83 15.31 -0.13
C SER A 265 2.30 14.92 0.07
N ALA A 266 3.14 15.11 -0.95
CA ALA A 266 4.57 14.88 -0.84
C ALA A 266 5.21 15.83 0.19
N LEU A 267 4.86 17.13 0.17
CA LEU A 267 5.34 18.09 1.16
C LEU A 267 4.85 17.78 2.58
N ASP A 268 3.63 17.25 2.75
CA ASP A 268 3.10 16.82 4.05
C ASP A 268 3.91 15.67 4.65
N ILE A 269 4.23 14.67 3.83
CA ILE A 269 5.09 13.56 4.25
C ILE A 269 6.49 14.09 4.62
N LEU A 270 7.06 14.96 3.78
CA LEU A 270 8.40 15.52 3.95
C LEU A 270 8.51 16.48 5.15
N GLY A 271 7.39 17.05 5.61
CA GLY A 271 7.32 17.94 6.78
C GLY A 271 7.21 17.22 8.13
N ASN A 272 6.96 15.91 8.14
CA ASN A 272 6.70 15.14 9.36
C ASN A 272 7.92 14.30 9.77
N SER A 273 8.65 14.75 10.79
CA SER A 273 9.87 14.10 11.28
C SER A 273 9.70 12.62 11.65
N ASN A 274 8.59 12.26 12.28
CA ASN A 274 8.33 10.87 12.67
C ASN A 274 8.19 9.96 11.45
N VAL A 275 7.52 10.47 10.42
CA VAL A 275 7.36 9.76 9.14
C VAL A 275 8.70 9.66 8.41
N LEU A 276 9.55 10.69 8.46
CA LEU A 276 10.89 10.64 7.86
C LEU A 276 11.76 9.54 8.49
N GLU A 277 11.67 9.32 9.79
CA GLU A 277 12.38 8.22 10.46
C GLU A 277 11.89 6.84 9.99
N GLU A 278 10.59 6.65 9.81
CA GLU A 278 10.02 5.41 9.26
C GLU A 278 10.50 5.16 7.83
N ILE A 279 10.51 6.20 6.99
CA ILE A 279 10.99 6.16 5.61
C ILE A 279 12.47 5.76 5.56
N ASN A 280 13.31 6.35 6.40
CA ASN A 280 14.73 6.01 6.47
C ASN A 280 14.94 4.54 6.86
N LYS A 281 14.16 4.01 7.82
CA LYS A 281 14.21 2.59 8.20
C LYS A 281 13.82 1.66 7.05
N SER A 282 12.76 1.97 6.31
CA SER A 282 12.35 1.20 5.12
C SER A 282 13.43 1.22 4.05
N GLN A 283 14.07 2.38 3.83
CA GLN A 283 15.17 2.52 2.89
C GLN A 283 16.40 1.69 3.30
N ASP A 284 16.79 1.71 4.57
CA ASP A 284 17.93 0.94 5.08
C ASP A 284 17.69 -0.57 4.97
N LYS A 285 16.45 -1.01 5.27
CA LYS A 285 16.04 -2.40 5.08
C LYS A 285 16.17 -2.82 3.62
N LEU A 286 15.62 -2.04 2.69
CA LEU A 286 15.70 -2.34 1.26
C LEU A 286 17.15 -2.34 0.76
N ALA A 287 17.97 -1.39 1.21
CA ALA A 287 19.39 -1.33 0.87
C ALA A 287 20.13 -2.60 1.32
N SER A 288 19.80 -3.14 2.51
CA SER A 288 20.37 -4.39 2.99
C SER A 288 19.96 -5.61 2.15
N GLU A 289 18.70 -5.66 1.69
CA GLU A 289 18.20 -6.73 0.83
C GLU A 289 18.81 -6.66 -0.59
N ILE A 290 19.13 -5.46 -1.08
CA ILE A 290 19.76 -5.24 -2.40
C ILE A 290 21.28 -5.46 -2.37
N ALA A 291 21.93 -5.38 -1.21
CA ALA A 291 23.38 -5.47 -1.08
C ALA A 291 23.97 -6.75 -1.71
N ASP A 292 23.19 -7.82 -1.82
CA ASP A 292 23.62 -9.08 -2.42
C ASP A 292 23.25 -9.23 -3.91
N SER A 293 22.35 -8.39 -4.46
CA SER A 293 21.98 -8.45 -5.88
C SER A 293 22.84 -7.52 -6.75
N ALA A 294 23.58 -8.09 -7.70
CA ALA A 294 24.32 -7.31 -8.70
C ALA A 294 23.39 -6.55 -9.66
N SER A 295 22.19 -7.09 -9.91
CA SER A 295 21.26 -6.61 -10.94
C SER A 295 20.57 -5.28 -10.57
N PHE A 296 20.42 -4.99 -9.28
CA PHE A 296 19.67 -3.82 -8.78
C PHE A 296 20.55 -2.75 -8.13
N LYS A 297 21.82 -3.03 -7.85
CA LYS A 297 22.78 -2.06 -7.29
C LYS A 297 22.90 -0.77 -8.11
N PHE A 298 22.84 -0.87 -9.44
CA PHE A 298 22.96 0.29 -10.32
C PHE A 298 21.68 1.16 -10.38
N VAL A 299 20.54 0.61 -9.96
CA VAL A 299 19.22 1.26 -10.07
C VAL A 299 18.78 1.86 -8.73
N HIS A 300 19.33 1.38 -7.62
CA HIS A 300 19.05 1.93 -6.30
C HIS A 300 19.86 3.20 -6.05
N SER A 301 19.18 4.34 -6.08
CA SER A 301 19.66 5.59 -5.50
C SER A 301 18.81 5.89 -4.28
N PRO A 302 19.41 6.04 -3.09
CA PRO A 302 18.65 6.39 -1.88
C PRO A 302 17.90 7.70 -2.09
N LEU A 303 16.70 7.78 -1.53
CA LEU A 303 15.86 8.95 -1.61
C LEU A 303 16.45 10.07 -0.74
N ASP A 304 16.98 11.10 -1.37
CA ASP A 304 17.37 12.32 -0.67
C ASP A 304 16.13 13.19 -0.43
N LEU A 305 15.57 13.04 0.77
CA LEU A 305 14.36 13.73 1.22
C LEU A 305 14.54 15.25 1.27
N GLY A 306 15.74 15.72 1.66
CA GLY A 306 16.05 17.14 1.74
C GLY A 306 16.11 17.78 0.35
N GLN A 307 16.80 17.12 -0.58
CA GLN A 307 16.89 17.56 -1.96
C GLN A 307 15.52 17.53 -2.65
N LEU A 308 14.76 16.44 -2.50
CA LEU A 308 13.41 16.33 -3.07
C LEU A 308 12.50 17.46 -2.60
N ARG A 309 12.52 17.78 -1.30
CA ARG A 309 11.75 18.88 -0.74
C ARG A 309 12.13 20.22 -1.37
N SER A 310 13.43 20.50 -1.48
CA SER A 310 13.93 21.71 -2.14
C SER A 310 13.50 21.78 -3.61
N ASP A 311 13.55 20.67 -4.32
CA ASP A 311 13.18 20.61 -5.74
C ASP A 311 11.68 20.85 -5.95
N ILE A 312 10.82 20.28 -5.10
CA ILE A 312 9.36 20.54 -5.15
C ILE A 312 9.07 22.03 -4.91
N LEU A 313 9.65 22.62 -3.86
CA LEU A 313 9.43 24.04 -3.55
C LEU A 313 9.87 24.92 -4.72
N LYS A 314 11.05 24.66 -5.29
CA LYS A 314 11.56 25.38 -6.47
C LYS A 314 10.66 25.19 -7.68
N TYR A 315 10.15 23.99 -7.93
CA TYR A 315 9.25 23.70 -9.03
C TYR A 315 7.94 24.48 -8.92
N ILE A 316 7.35 24.52 -7.72
CA ILE A 316 6.14 25.32 -7.44
C ILE A 316 6.40 26.80 -7.74
N GLU A 317 7.54 27.33 -7.30
CA GLU A 317 7.91 28.74 -7.52
C GLU A 317 8.15 29.07 -8.99
N VAL A 318 8.89 28.24 -9.72
CA VAL A 318 9.21 28.49 -11.13
C VAL A 318 7.96 28.44 -12.01
N ASN A 319 7.02 27.53 -11.69
CA ASN A 319 5.79 27.34 -12.46
C ASN A 319 4.59 28.13 -11.92
N LEU A 320 4.78 28.92 -10.85
CA LEU A 320 3.75 29.79 -10.25
C LEU A 320 2.46 29.02 -9.89
N LEU A 321 2.60 27.79 -9.39
CA LEU A 321 1.46 26.89 -9.13
C LEU A 321 0.57 27.35 -7.95
N ASP A 322 1.04 28.34 -7.20
CA ASP A 322 0.41 28.97 -6.05
C ASP A 322 -0.41 30.23 -6.40
N LEU A 323 -0.32 30.73 -7.64
CA LEU A 323 -0.89 32.04 -8.05
C LEU A 323 -2.22 31.99 -8.81
N ASP A 324 -2.92 30.86 -8.81
CA ASP A 324 -4.25 30.74 -9.42
C ASP A 324 -5.37 30.63 -8.37
N LYS A 325 -6.58 30.95 -8.84
CA LYS A 325 -7.80 31.06 -8.02
C LYS A 325 -8.43 29.72 -7.65
N SER A 326 -7.77 28.62 -7.95
CA SER A 326 -8.33 27.30 -7.70
C SER A 326 -8.19 26.90 -6.22
N PRO A 327 -9.09 26.06 -5.68
CA PRO A 327 -8.95 25.50 -4.34
C PRO A 327 -7.62 24.76 -4.13
N GLU A 328 -7.13 24.06 -5.14
CA GLU A 328 -5.89 23.28 -5.09
C GLU A 328 -4.66 24.19 -4.90
N SER A 329 -4.70 25.39 -5.47
CA SER A 329 -3.63 26.38 -5.32
C SER A 329 -3.68 27.08 -3.99
N LEU A 330 -4.87 27.21 -3.39
CA LEU A 330 -4.97 27.61 -2.00
C LEU A 330 -4.30 26.56 -1.10
N LEU A 331 -4.46 25.27 -1.37
CA LEU A 331 -3.74 24.22 -0.63
C LEU A 331 -2.23 24.38 -0.76
N ILE A 332 -1.72 24.63 -1.98
CA ILE A 332 -0.30 24.93 -2.19
C ILE A 332 0.12 26.15 -1.36
N ARG A 333 -0.62 27.25 -1.40
CA ARG A 333 -0.30 28.46 -0.62
C ARG A 333 -0.20 28.17 0.87
N LEU A 334 -1.18 27.48 1.43
CA LEU A 334 -1.16 27.09 2.85
C LEU A 334 0.06 26.23 3.17
N LYS A 335 0.38 25.26 2.30
CA LYS A 335 1.52 24.36 2.51
C LYS A 335 2.88 25.05 2.33
N LEU A 336 3.00 26.02 1.42
CA LEU A 336 4.23 26.81 1.26
C LEU A 336 4.53 27.65 2.49
N ILE A 337 3.51 28.30 3.08
CA ILE A 337 3.68 29.07 4.32
C ILE A 337 4.18 28.17 5.44
N GLU A 338 3.62 26.97 5.55
CA GLU A 338 4.02 25.97 6.54
C GLU A 338 5.46 25.45 6.30
N ALA A 339 5.75 24.99 5.08
CA ALA A 339 7.04 24.42 4.74
C ALA A 339 8.19 25.44 4.86
N ILE A 340 7.97 26.68 4.43
CA ILE A 340 9.01 27.71 4.48
C ILE A 340 9.09 28.31 5.90
N GLY A 341 7.96 28.56 6.54
CA GLY A 341 7.90 29.30 7.80
C GLY A 341 8.15 28.44 9.04
N ILE A 342 7.59 27.24 9.08
CA ILE A 342 7.70 26.33 10.24
C ILE A 342 8.90 25.40 10.07
N GLU A 343 9.00 24.74 8.92
CA GLU A 343 9.99 23.69 8.71
C GLU A 343 11.37 24.25 8.27
N ASN A 344 11.44 25.32 7.47
CA ASN A 344 12.71 25.94 7.05
C ASN A 344 13.12 27.16 7.88
N ASN A 345 12.24 27.67 8.75
CA ASN A 345 12.48 28.88 9.55
C ASN A 345 12.87 30.12 8.70
N ASP A 346 12.25 30.29 7.54
CA ASP A 346 12.47 31.45 6.65
C ASP A 346 11.23 32.35 6.62
N LEU A 347 10.99 33.04 7.74
CA LEU A 347 9.83 33.93 7.90
C LEU A 347 9.86 35.12 6.93
N ASP A 348 11.05 35.57 6.51
CA ASP A 348 11.20 36.67 5.56
C ASP A 348 10.65 36.28 4.17
N ASN A 349 10.98 35.09 3.69
CA ASN A 349 10.44 34.57 2.43
C ASN A 349 8.94 34.31 2.52
N VAL A 350 8.48 33.76 3.64
CA VAL A 350 7.05 33.59 3.91
C VAL A 350 6.29 34.92 3.85
N LEU A 351 6.81 35.98 4.47
CA LEU A 351 6.21 37.32 4.42
C LEU A 351 6.16 37.87 3.00
N LYS A 352 7.25 37.72 2.23
CA LYS A 352 7.28 38.11 0.81
C LYS A 352 6.19 37.41 0.01
N LYS A 353 6.04 36.09 0.19
CA LYS A 353 4.97 35.31 -0.46
C LYS A 353 3.59 35.78 -0.04
N TYR A 354 3.37 35.99 1.26
CA TYR A 354 2.09 36.49 1.75
C TYR A 354 1.72 37.85 1.15
N HIS A 355 2.67 38.78 1.04
CA HIS A 355 2.44 40.08 0.37
C HIS A 355 2.10 39.92 -1.12
N THR A 356 2.76 38.98 -1.81
CA THR A 356 2.40 38.62 -3.19
C THR A 356 0.95 38.12 -3.26
N TYR A 357 0.54 37.22 -2.37
CA TYR A 357 -0.84 36.71 -2.34
C TYR A 357 -1.86 37.79 -1.99
N GLN A 358 -1.57 38.67 -1.04
CA GLN A 358 -2.45 39.78 -0.68
C GLN A 358 -2.68 40.74 -1.86
N THR A 359 -1.67 40.92 -2.69
CA THR A 359 -1.70 41.83 -3.86
C THR A 359 -2.38 41.18 -5.06
N HIS A 360 -2.04 39.92 -5.36
CA HIS A 360 -2.39 39.27 -6.62
C HIS A 360 -3.53 38.24 -6.48
N GLU A 361 -3.65 37.53 -5.34
CA GLU A 361 -4.57 36.40 -5.17
C GLU A 361 -5.29 36.37 -3.82
N LYS A 362 -6.44 37.05 -3.75
CA LYS A 362 -7.21 37.26 -2.52
C LYS A 362 -8.06 36.05 -2.08
N PHE A 363 -8.25 35.06 -2.94
CA PHE A 363 -9.09 33.90 -2.62
C PHE A 363 -8.50 33.13 -1.43
N GLY A 364 -9.23 33.01 -0.32
CA GLY A 364 -8.78 32.30 0.88
C GLY A 364 -7.65 32.99 1.65
N ILE A 365 -7.41 34.28 1.44
CA ILE A 365 -6.28 35.01 2.06
C ILE A 365 -6.31 34.97 3.59
N GLU A 366 -7.49 34.97 4.22
CA GLU A 366 -7.66 34.84 5.67
C GLU A 366 -7.10 33.51 6.22
N LEU A 367 -7.21 32.43 5.44
CA LEU A 367 -6.64 31.12 5.80
C LEU A 367 -5.12 31.15 5.70
N VAL A 368 -4.59 31.80 4.64
CA VAL A 368 -3.15 32.00 4.47
C VAL A 368 -2.58 32.89 5.59
N GLN A 369 -3.30 33.94 5.97
CA GLN A 369 -2.96 34.81 7.09
C GLN A 369 -2.95 34.06 8.42
N THR A 370 -3.93 33.16 8.64
CA THR A 370 -3.95 32.30 9.83
C THR A 370 -2.76 31.35 9.86
N LYS A 371 -2.38 30.76 8.72
CA LYS A 371 -1.17 29.92 8.61
C LYS A 371 0.12 30.74 8.81
N LEU A 372 0.15 31.98 8.34
CA LEU A 372 1.27 32.88 8.59
C LEU A 372 1.42 33.17 10.09
N LEU A 373 0.32 33.49 10.77
CA LEU A 373 0.28 33.71 12.21
C LEU A 373 0.77 32.45 12.95
N GLN A 374 0.33 31.26 12.54
CA GLN A 374 0.80 29.99 13.08
C GLN A 374 2.33 29.83 12.94
N ALA A 375 2.91 30.17 11.78
CA ALA A 375 4.35 30.10 11.57
C ALA A 375 5.12 31.04 12.51
N PHE A 376 4.64 32.28 12.71
CA PHE A 376 5.23 33.21 13.68
C PHE A 376 5.12 32.69 15.12
N VAL A 377 3.95 32.17 15.51
CA VAL A 377 3.75 31.59 16.85
C VAL A 377 4.67 30.39 17.08
N TYR A 378 4.78 29.51 16.09
CA TYR A 378 5.68 28.36 16.15
C TYR A 378 7.14 28.81 16.37
N GLN A 379 7.63 29.76 15.57
CA GLN A 379 9.01 30.24 15.71
C GLN A 379 9.23 31.07 16.97
N ALA A 380 8.21 31.79 17.45
CA ALA A 380 8.28 32.49 18.73
C ALA A 380 8.60 31.53 19.87
N ILE A 381 7.91 30.39 19.93
CA ILE A 381 8.13 29.36 20.94
C ILE A 381 9.45 28.64 20.67
N ASN A 382 9.70 28.21 19.43
CA ASN A 382 10.89 27.45 19.06
C ASN A 382 12.19 28.20 19.41
N LEU A 383 12.26 29.50 19.08
CA LEU A 383 13.42 30.37 19.25
C LEU A 383 13.37 31.22 20.54
N ASP A 384 12.32 31.08 21.35
CA ASP A 384 12.08 31.88 22.56
C ASP A 384 12.19 33.40 22.31
N ASN A 385 11.55 33.89 21.24
CA ASN A 385 11.55 35.31 20.85
C ASN A 385 10.14 35.93 20.87
N GLU A 386 9.85 36.76 21.89
CA GLU A 386 8.55 37.43 22.07
C GLU A 386 8.21 38.38 20.91
N SER A 387 9.21 38.91 20.19
CA SER A 387 8.97 39.81 19.04
C SER A 387 8.11 39.16 17.96
N PHE A 388 8.24 37.85 17.77
CA PHE A 388 7.40 37.10 16.82
C PHE A 388 5.96 36.96 17.28
N VAL A 389 5.69 36.95 18.60
CA VAL A 389 4.32 37.00 19.14
C VAL A 389 3.69 38.36 18.83
N THR A 390 4.43 39.45 19.04
CA THR A 390 3.96 40.80 18.70
C THR A 390 3.62 40.91 17.22
N ILE A 391 4.44 40.35 16.33
CA ILE A 391 4.15 40.29 14.89
C ILE A 391 2.89 39.45 14.62
N ALA A 392 2.77 38.27 15.24
CA ALA A 392 1.58 37.42 15.12
C ALA A 392 0.29 38.14 15.54
N GLU A 393 0.32 38.98 16.59
CA GLU A 393 -0.81 39.81 17.00
C GLU A 393 -1.21 40.84 15.95
N THR A 394 -0.24 41.42 15.22
CA THR A 394 -0.56 42.35 14.11
C THR A 394 -1.18 41.65 12.90
N LEU A 395 -1.04 40.33 12.80
CA LEU A 395 -1.56 39.51 11.71
C LEU A 395 -2.93 38.91 12.00
N GLN A 396 -3.61 39.32 13.07
CA GLN A 396 -4.95 38.84 13.37
C GLN A 396 -5.95 39.19 12.25
N PRO A 397 -6.87 38.26 11.88
CA PRO A 397 -7.94 38.57 10.94
C PRO A 397 -8.82 39.72 11.49
N THR A 398 -9.08 40.74 10.68
CA THR A 398 -9.81 41.95 11.10
C THR A 398 -11.33 41.84 10.95
N ASP A 399 -11.86 40.64 10.73
CA ASP A 399 -13.27 40.48 10.38
C ASP A 399 -14.20 40.77 11.57
N ASN A 400 -15.32 41.42 11.26
CA ASN A 400 -16.33 41.88 12.23
C ASN A 400 -17.01 40.75 13.05
N HIS A 401 -16.62 39.49 12.85
CA HIS A 401 -17.19 38.31 13.49
C HIS A 401 -16.38 37.78 14.69
N GLY A 402 -15.29 38.46 15.06
CA GLY A 402 -14.42 38.08 16.17
C GLY A 402 -13.33 37.09 15.75
N LEU A 403 -12.36 36.84 16.64
CA LEU A 403 -11.21 36.00 16.35
C LEU A 403 -11.60 34.53 16.19
N PRO A 404 -11.14 33.84 15.13
CA PRO A 404 -11.32 32.40 15.00
C PRO A 404 -10.73 31.64 16.20
N VAL A 405 -11.39 30.55 16.61
CA VAL A 405 -10.94 29.72 17.76
C VAL A 405 -9.48 29.29 17.61
N LYS A 406 -9.07 28.88 16.41
CA LYS A 406 -7.68 28.50 16.13
C LYS A 406 -6.68 29.62 16.39
N VAL A 407 -7.01 30.86 16.02
CA VAL A 407 -6.17 32.03 16.28
C VAL A 407 -6.06 32.29 17.78
N LEU A 408 -7.16 32.17 18.52
CA LEU A 408 -7.15 32.29 19.98
C LEU A 408 -6.27 31.21 20.62
N GLN A 409 -6.37 29.96 20.19
CA GLN A 409 -5.52 28.86 20.68
C GLN A 409 -4.03 29.14 20.42
N LEU A 410 -3.69 29.59 19.21
CA LEU A 410 -2.30 29.94 18.85
C LEU A 410 -1.76 31.05 19.75
N LEU A 411 -2.50 32.14 19.93
CA LEU A 411 -2.08 33.27 20.77
C LEU A 411 -1.98 32.88 22.25
N MET A 412 -2.93 32.10 22.78
CA MET A 412 -2.90 31.62 24.17
C MET A 412 -1.66 30.78 24.46
N ILE A 413 -1.30 29.87 23.55
CA ILE A 413 -0.11 29.03 23.68
C ILE A 413 1.17 29.88 23.52
N ALA A 414 1.21 30.79 22.55
CA ALA A 414 2.33 31.70 22.33
C ALA A 414 2.61 32.56 23.57
N HIS A 415 1.58 33.23 24.09
CA HIS A 415 1.71 34.06 25.27
C HIS A 415 2.14 33.25 26.48
N ALA A 416 1.64 32.04 26.68
CA ALA A 416 2.05 31.24 27.83
C ALA A 416 3.56 30.94 27.90
N ASN A 417 4.29 30.97 26.78
CA ASN A 417 5.76 30.86 26.78
C ASN A 417 6.46 32.08 27.41
N PHE A 418 5.82 33.27 27.39
CA PHE A 418 6.41 34.55 27.81
C PHE A 418 5.69 35.23 28.99
N ASP A 419 4.36 35.15 29.01
CA ASP A 419 3.42 35.75 29.95
C ASP A 419 2.13 34.89 30.05
N SER A 420 2.06 34.08 31.11
CA SER A 420 0.91 33.20 31.38
C SER A 420 -0.37 33.96 31.75
N GLU A 421 -0.28 35.20 32.26
CA GLU A 421 -1.44 36.01 32.57
C GLU A 421 -2.16 36.48 31.30
N LYS A 422 -1.42 36.85 30.25
CA LYS A 422 -2.01 37.19 28.95
C LYS A 422 -2.83 36.04 28.37
N SER A 423 -2.31 34.81 28.45
CA SER A 423 -3.05 33.61 28.02
C SER A 423 -4.39 33.47 28.77
N LEU A 424 -4.38 33.68 30.09
CA LEU A 424 -5.60 33.65 30.91
C LEU A 424 -6.59 34.77 30.54
N ARG A 425 -6.10 35.97 30.19
CA ARG A 425 -6.95 37.08 29.71
C ARG A 425 -7.66 36.71 28.42
N TYR A 426 -6.94 36.20 27.42
CA TYR A 426 -7.55 35.72 26.17
C TYR A 426 -8.63 34.66 26.44
N TYR A 427 -8.39 33.71 27.35
CA TYR A 427 -9.41 32.74 27.72
C TYR A 427 -10.66 33.42 28.32
N ASN A 428 -10.49 34.27 29.33
CA ASN A 428 -11.60 34.91 30.04
C ASN A 428 -12.44 35.82 29.13
N ASP A 429 -11.79 36.52 28.21
CA ASP A 429 -12.46 37.46 27.29
C ASP A 429 -13.35 36.75 26.26
N TYR A 430 -13.00 35.51 25.88
CA TYR A 430 -13.64 34.79 24.77
C TYR A 430 -14.42 33.54 25.18
N ILE A 431 -14.20 32.93 26.35
CA ILE A 431 -14.83 31.65 26.73
C ILE A 431 -16.36 31.72 26.77
N GLN A 432 -16.94 32.88 27.12
CA GLN A 432 -18.40 33.09 27.12
C GLN A 432 -18.97 33.35 25.71
N ARG A 433 -18.12 33.65 24.72
CA ARG A 433 -18.50 34.00 23.35
C ARG A 433 -18.46 32.81 22.40
N VAL A 434 -17.72 31.75 22.75
CA VAL A 434 -17.57 30.55 21.92
C VAL A 434 -18.64 29.49 22.22
N SER A 435 -18.94 28.66 21.22
CA SER A 435 -19.93 27.60 21.35
C SER A 435 -19.49 26.50 22.34
N LYS A 436 -20.41 26.11 23.22
CA LYS A 436 -20.30 24.92 24.07
C LYS A 436 -20.84 23.65 23.39
N GLY A 437 -21.50 23.79 22.24
CA GLY A 437 -22.03 22.66 21.49
C GLY A 437 -20.91 21.85 20.83
N ILE A 438 -21.03 20.52 20.90
CA ILE A 438 -20.10 19.60 20.24
C ILE A 438 -20.32 19.66 18.73
N ASN A 439 -19.24 19.86 17.98
CA ASN A 439 -19.28 19.75 16.53
C ASN A 439 -19.37 18.26 16.13
N GLU A 440 -20.32 17.92 15.24
CA GLU A 440 -20.58 16.53 14.86
C GLU A 440 -19.40 15.83 14.17
N HIS A 441 -18.57 16.58 13.44
CA HIS A 441 -17.42 16.06 12.69
C HIS A 441 -16.17 15.94 13.56
N THR A 442 -15.85 16.97 14.34
CA THR A 442 -14.64 16.95 15.17
C THR A 442 -14.84 16.28 16.51
N LYS A 443 -16.10 16.09 16.95
CA LYS A 443 -16.47 15.66 18.31
C LYS A 443 -15.87 16.56 19.41
N ARG A 444 -15.61 17.83 19.09
CA ARG A 444 -15.05 18.83 20.01
C ARG A 444 -15.92 20.08 20.05
N SER A 445 -15.95 20.74 21.20
CA SER A 445 -16.59 22.05 21.36
C SER A 445 -15.55 23.17 21.23
N ALA A 446 -15.97 24.37 20.83
CA ALA A 446 -15.07 25.52 20.76
C ALA A 446 -14.58 25.94 22.16
N SER A 447 -15.46 25.88 23.17
CA SER A 447 -15.09 26.09 24.57
C SER A 447 -14.10 25.04 25.10
N GLY A 448 -14.26 23.78 24.70
CA GLY A 448 -13.35 22.71 25.08
C GLY A 448 -11.98 22.84 24.43
N LEU A 449 -11.90 23.28 23.17
CA LEU A 449 -10.63 23.61 22.51
C LEU A 449 -9.88 24.76 23.22
N LEU A 450 -10.58 25.85 23.58
CA LEU A 450 -9.96 26.94 24.36
C LEU A 450 -9.52 26.48 25.75
N THR A 451 -10.31 25.64 26.41
CA THR A 451 -9.98 25.10 27.74
C THR A 451 -8.76 24.18 27.68
N GLU A 452 -8.67 23.34 26.65
CA GLU A 452 -7.49 22.51 26.37
C GLU A 452 -6.24 23.38 26.21
N SER A 453 -6.30 24.44 25.39
CA SER A 453 -5.18 25.34 25.18
C SER A 453 -4.77 26.07 26.46
N LEU A 454 -5.72 26.54 27.29
CA LEU A 454 -5.39 27.15 28.58
C LEU A 454 -4.69 26.14 29.50
N ILE A 455 -5.20 24.91 29.60
CA ILE A 455 -4.59 23.87 30.44
C ILE A 455 -3.15 23.58 29.96
N LEU A 456 -2.95 23.41 28.66
CA LEU A 456 -1.60 23.21 28.09
C LEU A 456 -0.68 24.40 28.39
N SER A 457 -1.18 25.63 28.23
CA SER A 457 -0.46 26.86 28.60
C SER A 457 0.02 26.86 30.05
N GLN A 458 -0.85 26.49 31.00
CA GLN A 458 -0.52 26.51 32.43
C GLN A 458 0.42 25.36 32.82
N LEU A 459 0.22 24.17 32.24
CA LEU A 459 1.15 23.04 32.41
C LEU A 459 2.55 23.38 31.87
N TYR A 460 2.63 24.07 30.73
CA TYR A 460 3.90 24.53 30.18
C TYR A 460 4.54 25.67 30.99
N GLY A 461 3.75 26.38 31.82
CA GLY A 461 4.22 27.32 32.85
C GLY A 461 4.57 26.67 34.20
N ASN A 462 4.56 25.34 34.29
CA ASN A 462 4.73 24.55 35.51
C ASN A 462 3.67 24.77 36.60
N ASP A 463 2.49 25.30 36.26
CA ASP A 463 1.38 25.50 37.21
C ASP A 463 0.34 24.39 37.10
N ARG A 464 0.73 23.19 37.54
CA ARG A 464 -0.14 22.00 37.54
C ARG A 464 -1.40 22.20 38.41
N ASN A 465 -1.27 22.90 39.53
CA ASN A 465 -2.39 23.09 40.45
C ASN A 465 -3.47 23.97 39.82
N PHE A 466 -3.07 25.07 39.19
CA PHE A 466 -3.99 25.93 38.48
C PHE A 466 -4.59 25.23 37.25
N ALA A 467 -3.80 24.48 36.48
CA ALA A 467 -4.32 23.67 35.39
C ALA A 467 -5.39 22.66 35.85
N THR A 468 -5.17 22.01 37.00
CA THR A 468 -6.14 21.07 37.60
C THR A 468 -7.43 21.79 38.02
N LEU A 469 -7.28 22.96 38.67
CA LEU A 469 -8.42 23.79 39.06
C LEU A 469 -9.25 24.24 37.85
N VAL A 470 -8.61 24.72 36.78
CA VAL A 470 -9.28 25.12 35.53
C VAL A 470 -10.04 23.93 34.95
N PHE A 471 -9.43 22.75 34.92
CA PHE A 471 -10.05 21.54 34.41
C PHE A 471 -11.30 21.13 35.20
N GLU A 472 -11.21 21.06 36.53
CA GLU A 472 -12.33 20.73 37.41
C GLU A 472 -13.46 21.76 37.29
N MET A 473 -13.12 23.05 37.35
CA MET A 473 -14.11 24.13 37.21
C MET A 473 -14.80 24.14 35.85
N ALA A 474 -14.11 23.77 34.78
CA ALA A 474 -14.70 23.69 33.44
C ALA A 474 -15.75 22.57 33.34
N ILE A 475 -15.53 21.45 34.02
CA ILE A 475 -16.51 20.35 34.11
C ILE A 475 -17.69 20.77 34.99
N ASP A 476 -17.42 21.27 36.20
CA ASP A 476 -18.46 21.63 37.17
C ASP A 476 -19.41 22.71 36.64
N LYS A 477 -18.89 23.66 35.85
CA LYS A 477 -19.67 24.73 35.22
C LYS A 477 -20.26 24.35 33.87
N GLY A 478 -20.09 23.11 33.41
CA GLY A 478 -20.58 22.63 32.11
C GLY A 478 -20.00 23.39 30.91
N VAL A 479 -18.76 23.88 31.02
CA VAL A 479 -18.00 24.46 29.89
C VAL A 479 -17.53 23.34 28.96
N ILE A 480 -17.18 22.20 29.54
CA ILE A 480 -16.96 20.91 28.89
C ILE A 480 -17.86 19.88 29.56
N SER A 481 -18.54 19.06 28.77
CA SER A 481 -19.50 18.06 29.28
C SER A 481 -19.40 16.71 28.59
N ASP A 482 -18.76 16.64 27.43
CA ASP A 482 -18.57 15.41 26.66
C ASP A 482 -17.41 14.57 27.21
N GLU A 483 -17.63 13.26 27.35
CA GLU A 483 -16.64 12.33 27.94
C GLU A 483 -15.37 12.18 27.09
N LEU A 484 -15.49 12.21 25.76
CA LEU A 484 -14.33 12.09 24.86
C LEU A 484 -13.48 13.35 24.95
N GLU A 485 -14.11 14.53 24.96
CA GLU A 485 -13.42 15.82 25.15
C GLU A 485 -12.70 15.88 26.50
N ILE A 486 -13.36 15.46 27.59
CA ILE A 486 -12.77 15.35 28.93
C ILE A 486 -11.57 14.40 28.90
N SER A 487 -11.69 13.23 28.25
CA SER A 487 -10.61 12.27 28.13
C SER A 487 -9.42 12.81 27.35
N LEU A 488 -9.63 13.61 26.30
CA LEU A 488 -8.56 14.21 25.51
C LEU A 488 -7.80 15.25 26.33
N ILE A 489 -8.50 16.13 27.04
CA ILE A 489 -7.87 17.13 27.92
C ILE A 489 -7.09 16.45 29.05
N LYS A 490 -7.61 15.37 29.63
CA LYS A 490 -6.88 14.57 30.65
C LYS A 490 -5.53 14.04 30.15
N LYS A 491 -5.40 13.72 28.85
CA LYS A 491 -4.12 13.26 28.28
C LYS A 491 -3.01 14.31 28.42
N LEU A 492 -3.33 15.61 28.49
CA LEU A 492 -2.32 16.66 28.69
C LEU A 492 -1.60 16.51 30.03
N PHE A 493 -2.31 16.16 31.11
CA PHE A 493 -1.68 15.91 32.42
C PHE A 493 -0.78 14.68 32.40
N LYS A 494 -1.15 13.66 31.60
CA LYS A 494 -0.32 12.48 31.40
C LYS A 494 0.98 12.85 30.67
N VAL A 495 0.89 13.58 29.55
CA VAL A 495 2.07 14.06 28.80
C VAL A 495 2.97 14.94 29.67
N TYR A 496 2.38 15.83 30.47
CA TYR A 496 3.13 16.64 31.43
C TYR A 496 3.88 15.75 32.45
N GLY A 497 3.23 14.74 33.02
CA GLY A 497 3.88 13.80 33.95
C GLY A 497 4.99 12.98 33.30
N GLU A 498 4.79 12.51 32.06
CA GLU A 498 5.79 11.77 31.28
C GLU A 498 6.99 12.63 30.87
N SER A 499 6.87 13.96 30.93
CA SER A 499 7.98 14.87 30.60
C SER A 499 9.08 14.88 31.67
N PHE A 500 8.76 14.51 32.93
CA PHE A 500 9.73 14.37 34.03
C PHE A 500 10.42 13.01 33.93
N VAL A 501 11.52 12.96 33.18
CA VAL A 501 12.31 11.72 32.97
C VAL A 501 13.17 11.46 34.19
N GLU A 502 12.71 10.56 35.08
CA GLU A 502 13.37 10.02 36.30
C GLU A 502 13.82 11.03 37.38
N ASP A 503 14.20 12.25 37.00
CA ASP A 503 14.48 13.39 37.86
C ASP A 503 13.30 14.38 37.82
N ASP A 504 12.86 14.88 38.99
CA ASP A 504 11.86 15.96 39.14
C ASP A 504 12.41 17.35 38.72
N ASP A 505 13.20 17.40 37.64
CA ASP A 505 13.83 18.60 37.11
C ASP A 505 12.96 19.26 36.02
N TRP A 506 12.38 20.41 36.37
CA TRP A 506 11.54 21.20 35.48
C TRP A 506 12.26 21.66 34.20
N GLU A 507 13.54 22.01 34.24
CA GLU A 507 14.22 22.53 33.04
C GLU A 507 14.40 21.44 31.98
N LYS A 508 14.61 20.19 32.40
CA LYS A 508 14.61 19.02 31.51
C LYS A 508 13.20 18.71 31.02
N ALA A 509 12.22 18.69 31.92
CA ALA A 509 10.83 18.41 31.57
C ALA A 509 10.25 19.45 30.60
N LYS A 510 10.58 20.73 30.79
CA LYS A 510 10.16 21.83 29.92
C LYS A 510 10.64 21.63 28.49
N LYS A 511 11.87 21.14 28.28
CA LYS A 511 12.38 20.84 26.91
C LYS A 511 11.58 19.73 26.23
N ASN A 512 11.26 18.66 26.96
CA ASN A 512 10.44 17.57 26.43
C ASN A 512 9.02 18.04 26.11
N LEU A 513 8.42 18.81 27.02
CA LEU A 513 7.09 19.37 26.86
C LEU A 513 7.05 20.43 25.74
N LYS A 514 8.13 21.17 25.51
CA LYS A 514 8.27 22.13 24.40
C LYS A 514 8.08 21.44 23.05
N THR A 515 8.63 20.25 22.85
CA THR A 515 8.39 19.44 21.64
C THR A 515 6.91 19.14 21.45
N TYR A 516 6.21 18.72 22.51
CA TYR A 516 4.77 18.48 22.45
C TYR A 516 3.97 19.76 22.16
N VAL A 517 4.35 20.90 22.74
CA VAL A 517 3.72 22.20 22.48
C VAL A 517 3.92 22.63 21.03
N LEU A 518 5.12 22.45 20.47
CA LEU A 518 5.40 22.75 19.06
C LEU A 518 4.57 21.85 18.11
N ASP A 519 4.43 20.57 18.43
CA ASP A 519 3.57 19.65 17.68
C ASP A 519 2.08 19.99 17.81
N TYR A 520 1.65 20.45 18.99
CA TYR A 520 0.30 20.96 19.20
C TYR A 520 0.05 22.20 18.33
N VAL A 521 0.98 23.16 18.33
CA VAL A 521 0.90 24.37 17.49
C VAL A 521 0.84 24.00 16.01
N LYS A 522 1.64 23.04 15.52
CA LYS A 522 1.60 22.56 14.12
C LYS A 522 0.24 21.96 13.71
N LYS A 523 -0.47 21.31 14.64
CA LYS A 523 -1.76 20.65 14.38
C LYS A 523 -2.96 21.59 14.36
N LEU A 524 -2.84 22.77 14.98
CA LEU A 524 -3.87 23.82 14.93
C LEU A 524 -4.04 24.33 13.50
#